data_AF-A0A9P6L654-F1
#
_entry.id   AF-A0A9P6L654-F1
#
_cell.length_a   1.000
_cell.length_b   1.000
_cell.length_c   1.000
_cell.angle_alpha   90.00
_cell.angle_beta   90.00
_cell.angle_gamma   90.00
#
_symmetry.space_group_name_H-M   'P 1'
#
loop_
_entity.id
_entity.type
_entity.pdbx_description
1 polymer ?
#
loop_
_entity_poly.entity_id
_entity_poly.type
_entity_poly.pdbx_seq_one_letter_code
_entity_poly.pdbx_strand_id
1 'polypeptide(L)'
;MSALGVTLTQKWALTAVEKVAKSKMDDLVKRVKTTSFNTTHDNINRMFRVSHQRVGHNSHFDSSTATTVFIPPDEPDYQLPGSNEEFLKKATEGARTSISQHEIQELHADAAPRIFAQNAHTVLKTLLNTPGFQFDTYEHRDSEDRDTY
;
A
#
# COMPACT_ATOMS: atom_id res chain seq x y z
N MET A 1 17.31 16.31 11.64
CA MET A 1 16.99 17.27 10.55
C MET A 1 16.77 16.45 9.28
N SER A 2 15.64 16.61 8.60
CA SER A 2 15.40 16.00 7.27
C SER A 2 16.41 16.57 6.25
N ALA A 3 16.87 15.76 5.29
CA ALA A 3 17.95 16.06 4.35
C ALA A 3 17.77 17.34 3.48
N LEU A 4 16.60 17.99 3.53
CA LEU A 4 16.31 19.25 2.83
C LEU A 4 16.18 20.48 3.76
N GLY A 5 16.34 20.35 5.08
CA GLY A 5 16.17 21.47 6.02
C GLY A 5 14.73 22.02 6.13
N VAL A 6 13.78 21.45 5.39
CA VAL A 6 12.37 21.84 5.45
C VAL A 6 11.65 20.99 6.50
N THR A 7 11.17 21.63 7.57
CA THR A 7 10.20 21.01 8.47
C THR A 7 8.83 21.07 7.81
N LEU A 8 8.38 19.95 7.25
CA LEU A 8 7.05 19.86 6.67
C LEU A 8 6.01 19.86 7.81
N THR A 9 5.16 20.88 7.82
CA THR A 9 4.03 20.91 8.73
C THR A 9 3.00 19.86 8.31
N GLN A 10 2.26 19.30 9.26
CA GLN A 10 1.18 18.36 8.98
C GLN A 10 0.18 18.92 7.96
N LYS A 11 -0.09 20.23 8.02
CA LYS A 11 -0.95 20.94 7.06
C LYS A 11 -0.43 20.81 5.63
N TRP A 12 0.87 21.01 5.42
CA TRP A 12 1.46 20.87 4.10
C TRP A 12 1.33 19.43 3.57
N ALA A 13 1.60 18.43 4.42
CA ALA A 13 1.48 17.02 4.05
C ALA A 13 0.05 16.65 3.65
N LEU A 14 -0.94 17.06 4.44
CA LEU A 14 -2.36 16.85 4.14
C LEU A 14 -2.75 17.54 2.82
N THR A 15 -2.32 18.78 2.62
CA THR A 15 -2.60 19.54 1.39
C THR A 15 -1.97 18.87 0.17
N ALA A 16 -0.76 18.33 0.29
CA ALA A 16 -0.10 17.61 -0.79
C ALA A 16 -0.86 16.32 -1.14
N VAL A 17 -1.27 15.54 -0.14
CA VAL A 17 -2.07 14.31 -0.33
C VAL A 17 -3.41 14.63 -0.99
N GLU A 18 -4.12 15.66 -0.52
CA GLU A 18 -5.40 16.10 -1.11
C GLU A 18 -5.25 16.49 -2.59
N LYS A 19 -4.19 17.24 -2.94
CA LYS A 19 -3.92 17.62 -4.34
C LYS A 19 -3.65 16.40 -5.22
N VAL A 20 -2.85 15.45 -4.74
CA VAL A 20 -2.56 14.21 -5.47
C VAL A 20 -3.84 13.39 -5.63
N ALA A 21 -4.62 13.22 -4.57
CA ALA A 21 -5.88 12.49 -4.61
C ALA A 21 -6.86 13.11 -5.61
N LYS A 22 -7.02 14.44 -5.59
CA LYS A 22 -7.88 15.16 -6.54
C LYS A 22 -7.42 14.98 -7.98
N SER A 23 -6.13 15.15 -8.26
CA SER A 23 -5.58 14.94 -9.60
C SER A 23 -5.82 13.54 -10.11
N LYS A 24 -5.65 12.51 -9.26
CA LYS A 24 -5.90 11.12 -9.64
C LYS A 24 -7.38 10.82 -9.86
N MET A 25 -8.27 11.45 -9.10
CA MET A 25 -9.71 11.35 -9.33
C MET A 25 -10.12 12.00 -10.65
N ASP A 26 -9.56 13.16 -11.00
CA ASP A 26 -9.83 13.81 -12.29
C ASP A 26 -9.38 12.92 -13.47
N ASP A 27 -8.23 12.26 -13.34
CA ASP A 27 -7.73 11.30 -14.34
C ASP A 27 -8.61 10.05 -14.42
N LEU A 28 -9.04 9.51 -13.27
CA LEU A 28 -9.96 8.38 -13.20
C LEU A 28 -11.27 8.68 -13.92
N VAL A 29 -11.87 9.86 -13.69
CA VAL A 29 -13.12 10.29 -14.34
C VAL A 29 -12.97 10.33 -15.87
N LYS A 30 -11.80 10.72 -16.37
CA LYS A 30 -11.53 10.69 -17.81
C LYS A 30 -11.45 9.25 -18.33
N ARG A 31 -10.71 8.37 -17.66
CA ARG A 31 -10.53 6.97 -18.11
C ARG A 31 -11.81 6.14 -18.04
N VAL A 32 -12.63 6.34 -17.02
CA VAL A 32 -13.95 5.69 -16.86
C VAL A 32 -14.89 5.99 -18.04
N LYS A 33 -14.75 7.16 -18.68
CA LYS A 33 -15.57 7.54 -19.84
C LYS A 33 -15.11 6.88 -21.14
N THR A 34 -13.87 6.42 -21.22
CA THR A 34 -13.27 5.93 -22.47
C THR A 34 -12.96 4.44 -22.45
N THR A 35 -12.92 3.82 -21.29
CA THR A 35 -12.41 2.45 -21.10
C THR A 35 -13.38 1.65 -20.26
N SER A 36 -13.57 0.37 -20.58
CA SER A 36 -14.29 -0.56 -19.71
C SER A 36 -13.58 -0.70 -18.37
N PHE A 37 -14.33 -0.74 -17.28
CA PHE A 37 -13.79 -0.84 -15.93
C PHE A 37 -14.64 -1.80 -15.09
N ASN A 38 -14.05 -2.34 -14.03
CA ASN A 38 -14.75 -3.11 -13.01
C ASN A 38 -14.75 -2.34 -11.70
N THR A 39 -15.77 -2.53 -10.87
CA THR A 39 -15.84 -1.91 -9.54
C THR A 39 -16.02 -2.96 -8.45
N THR A 40 -15.38 -2.73 -7.31
CA THR A 40 -15.69 -3.42 -6.07
C THR A 40 -16.13 -2.41 -5.04
N HIS A 41 -17.10 -2.80 -4.22
CA HIS A 41 -17.65 -1.95 -3.17
C HIS A 41 -17.32 -2.57 -1.82
N ASP A 42 -16.85 -1.74 -0.89
CA ASP A 42 -16.68 -2.09 0.52
C ASP A 42 -17.54 -1.15 1.37
N ASN A 43 -18.17 -1.71 2.40
CA ASN A 43 -19.02 -0.95 3.31
C ASN A 43 -18.16 -0.36 4.43
N ILE A 44 -18.05 0.96 4.44
CA ILE A 44 -17.35 1.70 5.50
C ILE A 44 -18.37 2.14 6.54
N ASN A 45 -18.34 1.48 7.68
CA ASN A 45 -19.17 1.81 8.83
C ASN A 45 -18.31 2.44 9.92
N ARG A 46 -18.47 3.75 10.13
CA ARG A 46 -17.69 4.50 11.13
C ARG A 46 -18.60 5.04 12.23
N MET A 47 -18.41 4.51 13.44
CA MET A 47 -19.11 5.00 14.61
C MET A 47 -18.29 6.08 15.31
N PHE A 48 -18.86 7.28 15.45
CA PHE A 48 -18.28 8.35 16.25
C PHE A 48 -18.88 8.29 17.65
N ARG A 49 -18.07 7.86 18.62
CA ARG A 49 -18.45 7.79 20.03
C ARG A 49 -17.80 8.94 20.80
N VAL A 50 -18.62 9.69 21.52
CA VAL A 50 -18.12 10.71 22.46
C VAL A 50 -18.26 10.13 23.87
N SER A 51 -17.20 10.23 24.66
CA SER A 51 -17.15 9.70 26.03
C SER A 51 -17.58 10.70 27.11
N HIS A 52 -17.80 11.97 26.74
CA HIS A 52 -18.17 13.04 27.67
C HIS A 52 -19.43 13.77 27.22
N GLN A 53 -20.36 13.96 28.16
CA GLN A 53 -21.62 14.65 27.92
C GLN A 53 -21.39 16.16 27.91
N ARG A 54 -21.19 16.74 26.72
CA ARG A 54 -21.19 18.19 26.50
C ARG A 54 -22.35 18.55 25.58
N VAL A 55 -23.06 19.63 25.89
CA VAL A 55 -24.13 20.18 25.04
C VAL A 55 -23.52 20.55 23.68
N GLY A 56 -23.80 19.75 22.65
CA GLY A 56 -23.24 19.91 21.29
C GLY A 56 -22.42 18.72 20.76
N HIS A 57 -22.15 17.70 21.57
CA HIS A 57 -21.46 16.49 21.12
C HIS A 57 -22.44 15.34 20.88
N ASN A 58 -22.88 15.19 19.63
CA ASN A 58 -23.70 14.05 19.23
C ASN A 58 -22.79 12.90 18.81
N SER A 59 -23.00 11.72 19.40
CA SER A 59 -22.55 10.48 18.80
C SER A 59 -23.36 10.22 17.53
N HIS A 60 -22.69 9.88 16.43
CA HIS A 60 -23.37 9.52 15.18
C HIS A 60 -22.69 8.31 14.55
N PHE A 61 -23.44 7.64 13.69
CA PHE A 61 -22.97 6.50 12.93
C PHE A 61 -23.04 6.86 11.45
N ASP A 62 -21.88 6.93 10.81
CA ASP A 62 -21.79 7.18 9.39
C ASP A 62 -21.62 5.84 8.67
N SER A 63 -22.58 5.52 7.81
CA SER A 63 -22.48 4.42 6.88
C SER A 63 -22.17 4.99 5.50
N SER A 64 -21.08 4.53 4.90
CA SER A 64 -20.63 4.94 3.58
C SER A 64 -20.18 3.72 2.79
N THR A 65 -19.99 3.88 1.49
CA THR A 65 -19.50 2.83 0.60
C THR A 65 -18.24 3.33 -0.09
N ALA A 66 -17.10 2.67 0.15
CA ALA A 66 -15.92 2.88 -0.66
C ALA A 66 -16.04 2.06 -1.93
N THR A 67 -15.79 2.70 -3.07
CA THR A 67 -15.74 2.02 -4.36
C THR A 67 -14.31 2.04 -4.88
N THR A 68 -13.77 0.87 -5.20
CA THR A 68 -12.50 0.72 -5.89
C THR A 68 -12.77 0.43 -7.36
N VAL A 69 -12.13 1.18 -8.25
CA VAL A 69 -12.28 1.03 -9.71
C VAL A 69 -11.02 0.39 -10.28
N PHE A 70 -11.19 -0.73 -10.95
CA PHE A 70 -10.12 -1.44 -11.68
C PHE A 70 -10.25 -1.13 -13.16
N ILE A 71 -9.25 -0.43 -13.70
CA ILE A 71 -9.17 -0.14 -15.13
C ILE A 71 -8.02 -0.96 -15.70
N PRO A 72 -8.26 -1.75 -16.76
CA PRO A 72 -7.19 -2.50 -17.42
C PRO A 72 -6.07 -1.56 -17.92
N PRO A 73 -4.82 -2.04 -17.99
CA PRO A 73 -3.75 -1.30 -18.63
C PRO A 73 -4.02 -1.17 -20.13
N ASP A 74 -3.50 -0.10 -20.74
CA ASP A 74 -3.70 0.25 -22.15
C ASP A 74 -2.80 -0.59 -23.09
N GLU A 75 -2.54 -1.85 -22.74
CA GLU A 75 -1.69 -2.77 -23.50
C GLU A 75 -2.51 -3.52 -24.56
N PRO A 76 -2.04 -3.59 -25.82
CA PRO A 76 -2.80 -4.20 -26.92
C PRO A 76 -3.08 -5.70 -26.71
N ASP A 77 -2.26 -6.38 -25.91
CA ASP A 77 -2.38 -7.80 -25.58
C ASP A 77 -3.07 -8.03 -24.22
N TYR A 78 -3.54 -6.97 -23.54
CA TYR A 78 -4.25 -7.14 -22.27
C TYR A 78 -5.62 -7.77 -22.50
N GLN A 79 -5.70 -9.07 -22.29
CA GLN A 79 -6.95 -9.80 -22.18
C GLN A 79 -7.44 -9.69 -20.74
N LEU A 80 -8.68 -9.21 -20.56
CA LEU A 80 -9.36 -9.29 -19.27
C LEU A 80 -9.34 -10.77 -18.82
N PRO A 81 -8.86 -11.06 -17.59
CA PRO A 81 -8.72 -12.43 -17.12
C PRO A 81 -10.12 -13.05 -16.95
N GLY A 82 -10.51 -13.84 -17.94
CA GLY A 82 -11.69 -14.71 -17.93
C GLY A 82 -13.05 -14.01 -17.90
N SER A 83 -14.07 -14.76 -18.32
CA SER A 83 -15.46 -14.39 -18.07
C SER A 83 -15.71 -14.28 -16.56
N ASN A 84 -16.67 -13.46 -16.13
CA ASN A 84 -17.13 -13.42 -14.73
C ASN A 84 -17.48 -14.83 -14.20
N GLU A 85 -17.93 -15.71 -15.08
CA GLU A 85 -18.17 -17.12 -14.77
C GLU A 85 -16.90 -17.89 -14.37
N GLU A 86 -15.79 -17.66 -15.05
CA GLU A 86 -14.50 -18.29 -14.72
C GLU A 86 -13.97 -17.76 -13.39
N PHE A 87 -14.15 -16.46 -13.13
CA PHE A 87 -13.83 -15.87 -11.83
C PHE A 87 -14.64 -16.51 -10.70
N LEU A 88 -15.96 -16.63 -10.86
CA LEU A 88 -16.84 -17.26 -9.87
C LEU A 88 -16.50 -18.73 -9.67
N LYS A 89 -16.16 -19.45 -10.75
CA LYS A 89 -15.73 -20.85 -10.69
C LYS A 89 -14.44 -20.99 -9.88
N LYS A 90 -13.42 -20.19 -10.18
CA LYS A 90 -12.14 -20.14 -9.45
C LYS A 90 -12.34 -19.75 -7.98
N ALA A 91 -13.20 -18.78 -7.70
CA ALA A 91 -13.52 -18.37 -6.33
C ALA A 91 -14.20 -19.52 -5.56
N THR A 92 -15.10 -20.26 -6.20
CA THR A 92 -15.77 -21.42 -5.61
C THR A 92 -14.80 -22.58 -5.39
N GLU A 93 -13.90 -22.83 -6.34
CA GLU A 93 -12.81 -23.82 -6.22
C GLU A 93 -11.87 -23.46 -5.05
N GLY A 94 -11.46 -22.20 -4.94
CA GLY A 94 -10.64 -21.70 -3.83
C GLY A 94 -11.34 -21.79 -2.48
N ALA A 95 -12.65 -21.52 -2.41
CA ALA A 95 -13.41 -21.69 -1.17
C ALA A 95 -13.41 -23.16 -0.69
N ARG A 96 -13.46 -24.13 -1.62
CA ARG A 96 -13.40 -25.56 -1.30
C ARG A 96 -11.99 -26.04 -0.94
N THR A 97 -10.97 -25.37 -1.45
CA THR A 97 -9.55 -25.69 -1.23
C THR A 97 -8.88 -24.56 -0.45
N SER A 98 -9.52 -24.17 0.66
CA SER A 98 -9.00 -23.10 1.50
C SER A 98 -7.66 -23.52 2.10
N ILE A 99 -6.64 -22.68 1.93
CA ILE A 99 -5.35 -22.90 2.58
C ILE A 99 -5.51 -22.81 4.10
N SER A 100 -5.01 -23.81 4.80
CA SER A 100 -5.03 -23.85 6.26
C SER A 100 -3.99 -22.90 6.84
N GLN A 101 -4.18 -22.52 8.11
CA GLN A 101 -3.21 -21.69 8.82
C GLN A 101 -1.82 -22.34 8.89
N HIS A 102 -1.76 -23.67 8.98
CA HIS A 102 -0.50 -24.42 8.98
C HIS A 102 0.24 -24.30 7.65
N GLU A 103 -0.47 -24.52 6.53
CA GLU A 103 0.11 -24.39 5.19
C GLU A 103 0.58 -22.95 4.91
N ILE A 104 -0.14 -21.93 5.43
CA ILE A 104 0.33 -20.54 5.36
C ILE A 104 1.68 -20.37 6.08
N GLN A 105 1.84 -20.97 7.26
CA GLN A 105 3.10 -20.90 8.01
C GLN A 105 4.25 -21.63 7.31
N GLU A 106 3.97 -22.78 6.71
CA GLU A 106 4.96 -23.53 5.92
C GLU A 106 5.40 -22.75 4.68
N LEU A 107 4.45 -22.21 3.90
CA LEU A 107 4.76 -21.37 2.75
C LEU A 107 5.54 -20.12 3.15
N HIS A 108 5.23 -19.53 4.30
CA HIS A 108 5.96 -18.38 4.82
C HIS A 108 7.39 -18.76 5.20
N ALA A 109 7.57 -19.89 5.89
CA ALA A 109 8.89 -20.39 6.27
C ALA A 109 9.75 -20.73 5.04
N ASP A 110 9.17 -21.36 4.02
CA ASP A 110 9.85 -21.70 2.76
C ASP A 110 10.22 -20.45 1.95
N ALA A 111 9.35 -19.42 1.95
CA ALA A 111 9.62 -18.15 1.27
C ALA A 111 10.60 -17.24 2.04
N ALA A 112 10.76 -17.43 3.35
CA ALA A 112 11.51 -16.52 4.22
C ALA A 112 12.96 -16.25 3.76
N PRO A 113 13.76 -17.26 3.33
CA PRO A 113 15.13 -17.01 2.86
C PRO A 113 15.18 -16.08 1.63
N ARG A 114 14.26 -16.28 0.68
CA ARG A 114 14.18 -15.45 -0.54
C ARG A 114 13.73 -14.03 -0.21
N ILE A 115 12.73 -13.88 0.64
CA ILE A 115 12.25 -12.56 1.09
C ILE A 115 13.37 -11.82 1.83
N PHE A 116 14.10 -12.51 2.70
CA PHE A 116 15.25 -11.93 3.41
C PHE A 116 16.33 -11.45 2.44
N ALA A 117 16.72 -12.28 1.46
CA ALA A 117 17.72 -11.90 0.47
C ALA A 117 17.29 -10.68 -0.37
N GLN A 118 16.02 -10.63 -0.76
CA GLN A 118 15.45 -9.49 -1.50
C GLN A 118 15.45 -8.21 -0.64
N ASN A 119 15.08 -8.32 0.63
CA ASN A 119 15.07 -7.20 1.57
C ASN A 119 16.49 -6.69 1.81
N ALA A 120 17.45 -7.58 2.06
CA ALA A 120 18.87 -7.23 2.23
C ALA A 120 19.40 -6.51 0.99
N HIS A 121 19.14 -7.05 -0.22
CA HIS A 121 19.52 -6.39 -1.47
C HIS A 121 18.88 -4.99 -1.61
N THR A 122 17.60 -4.85 -1.25
CA THR A 122 16.89 -3.56 -1.33
C THR A 122 17.50 -2.54 -0.37
N VAL A 123 17.82 -2.95 0.86
CA VAL A 123 18.51 -2.10 1.84
C VAL A 123 19.89 -1.70 1.34
N LEU A 124 20.72 -2.67 0.94
CA LEU A 124 22.08 -2.40 0.44
C LEU A 124 22.07 -1.48 -0.77
N LYS A 125 21.18 -1.73 -1.73
CA LYS A 125 21.00 -0.87 -2.91
C LYS A 125 20.56 0.54 -2.51
N THR A 126 19.68 0.68 -1.53
CA THR A 126 19.24 2.00 -1.04
C THR A 126 20.39 2.75 -0.37
N LEU A 127 21.18 2.06 0.48
CA LEU A 127 22.35 2.64 1.12
C LEU A 127 23.37 3.10 0.07
N LEU A 128 23.76 2.21 -0.85
CA LEU A 128 24.72 2.53 -1.92
C LEU A 128 24.31 3.71 -2.81
N ASN A 129 23.01 3.89 -3.04
CA ASN A 129 22.49 4.99 -3.86
C ASN A 129 22.20 6.27 -3.06
N THR A 130 22.37 6.25 -1.73
CA THR A 130 22.16 7.43 -0.89
C THR A 130 23.43 8.28 -0.86
N PRO A 131 23.36 9.59 -1.17
CA PRO A 131 24.55 10.45 -1.24
C PRO A 131 25.39 10.50 0.05
N GLY A 132 24.76 10.31 1.22
CA GLY A 132 25.45 10.27 2.52
C GLY A 132 26.14 8.96 2.87
N PHE A 133 26.04 7.94 2.01
CA PHE A 133 26.66 6.63 2.19
C PHE A 133 27.50 6.27 0.95
N GLN A 134 28.18 7.26 0.38
CA GLN A 134 29.24 6.99 -0.58
C GLN A 134 30.46 6.50 0.20
N PHE A 135 30.96 5.31 -0.13
CA PHE A 135 32.11 4.69 0.56
C PHE A 135 33.35 5.61 0.60
N ASP A 136 33.50 6.49 -0.38
CA ASP A 136 34.61 7.45 -0.46
C ASP A 136 34.49 8.60 0.54
N THR A 137 33.27 8.98 0.94
CA THR A 137 32.99 10.15 1.81
C THR A 137 32.40 9.78 3.17
N TYR A 138 32.19 8.49 3.43
CA TYR A 138 31.64 8.02 4.70
C TYR A 138 32.67 8.13 5.83
N GLU A 139 32.40 9.02 6.79
CA GLU A 139 33.29 9.41 7.88
C GLU A 139 33.69 8.23 8.81
N HIS A 140 32.84 7.20 8.89
CA HIS A 140 33.05 6.03 9.77
C HIS A 140 33.42 4.75 9.00
N ARG A 141 33.92 4.84 7.75
CA ARG A 141 34.25 3.64 6.96
C ARG A 141 35.33 2.75 7.57
N ASP A 142 36.18 3.35 8.40
CA ASP A 142 37.33 2.70 9.06
C ASP A 142 37.10 2.55 10.58
N SER A 143 35.87 2.76 11.09
CA SER A 143 35.58 2.49 12.49
C SER A 143 35.51 0.98 12.71
N GLU A 144 36.57 0.40 13.28
CA GLU A 144 36.52 -0.95 13.82
C GLU A 144 35.53 -0.98 14.99
N ASP A 145 34.31 -1.45 14.76
CA ASP A 145 33.44 -1.91 15.85
C ASP A 145 34.03 -3.22 16.39
N ARG A 146 35.05 -3.07 17.24
CA ARG A 146 35.44 -4.10 18.20
C ARG A 146 34.46 -4.08 19.36
N ASP A 147 33.26 -4.58 19.11
CA ASP A 147 32.39 -4.97 20.22
C ASP A 147 32.93 -6.30 20.78
N THR A 148 33.82 -6.15 21.76
CA THR A 148 34.16 -7.18 22.74
C THR A 148 32.90 -7.58 23.50
N TYR A 149 32.38 -8.77 23.22
CA TYR A 149 31.56 -9.55 24.14
C TYR A 149 32.46 -10.37 25.07
#